data_AF-A0ABD3J2R4-F1
#
_entry.id   AF-A0ABD3J2R4-F1
#
_cell.length_a   1.000
_cell.length_b   1.000
_cell.length_c   1.000
_cell.angle_alpha   90.00
_cell.angle_beta   90.00
_cell.angle_gamma   90.00
#
_symmetry.space_group_name_H-M   'P 1'
#
loop_
_entity.id
_entity.type
_entity.pdbx_description
1 polymer ?
#
loop_
_entity_poly.entity_id
_entity_poly.type
_entity_poly.pdbx_seq_one_letter_code
_entity_poly.pdbx_strand_id
1 'polypeptide(L)'
;MTMVIEQYDGYRQNDLFGTALILLATKQSLSMQRVRLTKSPKENHFTLAMDRNQMLVDTFHGVKLKWVFVSRQVDLGHQVHQGSTVQHEVQYFELRFHKKQREIVVKSYVSFLIDKAKSIKQGKKTLKLCTPGSDGNYL
;
A
#
# COMPACT_ATOMS: atom_id res chain seq x y z
N MET A 1 -8.24 -17.67 8.81
CA MET A 1 -9.18 -17.05 7.86
C MET A 1 -8.41 -16.00 7.09
N THR A 2 -8.74 -15.83 5.80
CA THR A 2 -8.08 -14.88 4.91
C THR A 2 -9.13 -14.00 4.26
N MET A 3 -8.91 -12.69 4.24
CA MET A 3 -9.67 -11.75 3.44
C MET A 3 -8.77 -11.24 2.32
N VAL A 4 -9.33 -11.09 1.12
CA VAL A 4 -8.62 -10.61 -0.06
C VAL A 4 -9.08 -9.20 -0.37
N ILE A 5 -8.13 -8.30 -0.59
CA ILE A 5 -8.38 -6.91 -0.99
C ILE A 5 -7.69 -6.72 -2.34
N GLU A 6 -8.47 -6.83 -3.41
CA GLU A 6 -7.97 -6.69 -4.78
C GLU A 6 -7.72 -5.22 -5.11
N GLN A 7 -6.74 -4.95 -5.99
CA GLN A 7 -6.44 -3.60 -6.48
C GLN A 7 -7.63 -2.98 -7.21
N TYR A 8 -8.43 -3.81 -7.88
CA TYR A 8 -9.60 -3.39 -8.64
C TYR A 8 -10.81 -4.21 -8.20
N ASP A 9 -11.95 -3.54 -8.07
CA ASP A 9 -13.28 -4.15 -7.99
C ASP A 9 -13.96 -3.98 -9.37
N GLY A 10 -13.83 -5.01 -10.21
CA GLY A 10 -14.15 -4.92 -11.64
C GLY A 10 -13.24 -3.90 -12.35
N TYR A 11 -13.82 -2.79 -12.83
CA TYR A 11 -13.09 -1.72 -13.50
C TYR A 11 -12.72 -0.54 -12.59
N ARG A 12 -13.19 -0.54 -11.33
CA ARG A 12 -12.94 0.55 -10.39
C ARG A 12 -11.76 0.21 -9.51
N GLN A 13 -10.87 1.17 -9.29
CA GLN A 13 -9.81 1.01 -8.31
C GLN A 13 -10.42 0.89 -6.92
N ASN A 14 -9.94 -0.09 -6.14
CA ASN A 14 -10.41 -0.31 -4.79
C ASN A 14 -9.74 0.68 -3.83
N ASP A 15 -10.52 1.59 -3.26
CA ASP A 15 -10.03 2.57 -2.29
C ASP A 15 -9.40 1.91 -1.05
N LEU A 16 -9.92 0.75 -0.64
CA LEU A 16 -9.38 0.01 0.49
C LEU A 16 -7.97 -0.53 0.19
N PHE A 17 -7.70 -0.93 -1.05
CA PHE A 17 -6.37 -1.33 -1.49
C PHE A 17 -5.38 -0.16 -1.39
N GLY A 18 -5.75 1.02 -1.90
CA GLY A 18 -4.92 2.22 -1.79
C GLY A 18 -4.67 2.66 -0.34
N THR A 19 -5.70 2.53 0.51
CA THR A 19 -5.64 2.80 1.95
C THR A 19 -4.66 1.86 2.66
N ALA A 20 -4.75 0.55 2.35
CA ALA A 20 -3.83 -0.45 2.88
C ALA A 20 -2.38 -0.18 2.44
N LEU A 21 -2.15 0.13 1.16
CA LEU A 21 -0.83 0.53 0.64
C LEU A 21 -0.19 1.66 1.46
N ILE A 22 -0.92 2.75 1.72
CA ILE A 22 -0.40 3.90 2.48
C ILE A 22 -0.01 3.51 3.90
N LEU A 23 -0.89 2.76 4.59
CA LEU A 23 -0.68 2.34 5.96
C LEU A 23 0.50 1.37 6.07
N LEU A 24 0.54 0.36 5.20
CA LEU A 24 1.59 -0.66 5.18
C LEU A 24 2.95 -0.06 4.80
N ALA A 25 3.02 0.84 3.81
CA ALA A 25 4.26 1.54 3.46
C ALA A 25 4.82 2.34 4.65
N THR A 26 3.94 2.95 5.45
CA THR A 26 4.33 3.70 6.65
C THR A 26 4.82 2.77 7.76
N LYS A 27 4.19 1.60 7.92
CA LYS A 27 4.62 0.58 8.90
C LYS A 27 5.91 -0.12 8.50
N GLN A 28 6.12 -0.34 7.20
CA GLN A 28 7.33 -0.96 6.65
C GLN A 28 8.57 -0.11 6.95
N SER A 29 8.44 1.22 6.93
CA SER A 29 9.50 2.15 7.36
C SER A 29 9.90 1.99 8.82
N LEU A 30 9.04 1.42 9.68
CA LEU A 30 9.28 1.27 11.11
C LEU A 30 9.80 -0.13 11.51
N SER A 31 9.67 -1.15 10.65
CA SER A 31 10.03 -2.56 10.98
C SER A 31 11.08 -3.17 10.03
N MET A 32 11.87 -2.35 9.36
CA MET A 32 12.55 -2.66 8.10
C MET A 32 13.58 -3.82 8.17
N GLN A 33 13.40 -4.85 7.33
CA GLN A 33 14.42 -5.86 6.99
C GLN A 33 14.78 -5.87 5.47
N ARG A 34 13.91 -5.38 4.58
CA ARG A 34 14.22 -5.19 3.14
C ARG A 34 13.21 -4.25 2.48
N VAL A 35 13.68 -3.28 1.69
CA VAL A 35 12.81 -2.37 0.92
C VAL A 35 13.38 -2.19 -0.48
N ARG A 36 12.51 -2.18 -1.49
CA ARG A 36 12.89 -1.92 -2.88
C ARG A 36 12.74 -0.43 -3.15
N LEU A 37 13.88 0.22 -3.40
CA LEU A 37 13.95 1.64 -3.73
C LEU A 37 14.07 1.78 -5.24
N THR A 38 13.07 2.39 -5.87
CA THR A 38 13.11 2.71 -7.30
C THR A 38 13.07 4.22 -7.46
N LYS A 39 14.04 4.77 -8.20
CA LYS A 39 14.09 6.17 -8.61
C LYS A 39 13.69 6.25 -10.09
N SER A 40 12.61 6.95 -10.38
CA SER A 40 12.24 7.22 -11.77
C SER A 40 13.13 8.34 -12.31
N PRO A 41 13.72 8.23 -13.52
CA PRO A 41 14.62 9.26 -14.07
C PRO A 41 13.96 10.65 -14.22
N LYS A 42 12.62 10.69 -14.28
CA LYS A 42 11.83 11.91 -14.52
C LYS A 42 11.30 12.57 -13.25
N GLU A 43 11.46 11.95 -12.07
CA GLU A 43 10.90 12.46 -10.83
C GLU A 43 11.93 12.45 -9.69
N ASN A 44 12.09 13.57 -9.00
CA ASN A 44 13.02 13.73 -7.86
C ASN A 44 12.57 13.02 -6.57
N HIS A 45 11.58 12.13 -6.63
CA HIS A 45 11.06 11.42 -5.46
C HIS A 45 11.31 9.92 -5.55
N PHE A 46 11.67 9.31 -4.43
CA PHE A 46 11.83 7.86 -4.32
C PHE A 46 10.46 7.21 -4.11
N THR A 47 10.13 6.20 -4.91
CA THR A 47 8.93 5.38 -4.69
C THR A 47 9.32 4.17 -3.86
N LEU A 48 8.75 4.07 -2.66
CA LEU A 48 8.87 2.89 -1.79
C LEU A 48 7.87 1.84 -2.29
N ALA A 49 8.35 0.76 -2.90
CA ALA A 49 7.50 -0.35 -3.32
C ALA A 49 7.69 -1.54 -2.38
N MET A 50 6.58 -2.13 -1.90
CA MET A 50 6.62 -3.41 -1.20
C MET A 50 7.14 -4.49 -2.16
N ASP A 51 8.12 -5.26 -1.71
CA ASP A 51 8.63 -6.39 -2.49
C ASP A 51 7.56 -7.50 -2.57
N ARG A 52 7.57 -8.26 -3.67
CA ARG A 52 6.63 -9.37 -3.86
C ARG A 52 6.78 -10.35 -2.69
N ASN A 53 5.65 -10.76 -2.10
CA ASN A 53 5.56 -11.76 -1.04
C ASN A 53 6.11 -11.31 0.34
N GLN A 54 6.30 -10.01 0.57
CA GLN A 54 6.57 -9.55 1.93
C GLN A 54 5.35 -9.72 2.83
N MET A 55 5.62 -10.28 4.01
CA MET A 55 4.65 -10.45 5.08
C MET A 55 4.89 -9.40 6.18
N LEU A 56 3.91 -8.56 6.44
CA LEU A 56 3.90 -7.64 7.57
C LEU A 56 2.99 -8.20 8.66
N VAL A 57 3.47 -8.26 9.91
CA VAL A 57 2.63 -8.60 11.06
C VAL A 57 2.24 -7.32 11.77
N ASP A 58 0.94 -7.08 11.85
CA ASP A 58 0.32 -6.00 12.60
C ASP A 58 -0.37 -6.55 13.85
N THR A 59 -0.48 -5.72 14.89
CA THR A 59 -1.24 -6.05 16.09
C THR A 59 -2.23 -4.94 16.39
N PHE A 60 -3.51 -5.28 16.46
CA PHE A 60 -4.60 -4.35 16.75
C PHE A 60 -5.42 -4.87 17.93
N HIS A 61 -5.41 -4.17 19.07
CA HIS A 61 -6.10 -4.60 20.29
C HIS A 61 -5.82 -6.07 20.67
N GLY A 62 -4.57 -6.51 20.56
CA GLY A 62 -4.16 -7.90 20.83
C GLY A 62 -4.48 -8.91 19.71
N VAL A 63 -5.17 -8.49 18.65
CA VAL A 63 -5.43 -9.29 17.45
C VAL A 63 -4.22 -9.22 16.52
N LYS A 64 -3.60 -10.38 16.25
CA LYS A 64 -2.49 -10.51 15.28
C LYS A 64 -3.05 -10.61 13.87
N LEU A 65 -2.65 -9.66 13.02
CA LEU A 65 -3.08 -9.51 11.63
C LEU A 65 -1.86 -9.66 10.73
N LYS A 66 -1.87 -10.67 9.88
CA LYS A 66 -0.77 -10.91 8.93
C LYS A 66 -1.18 -10.39 7.57
N TRP A 67 -0.48 -9.38 7.09
CA TRP A 67 -0.62 -8.82 5.75
C TRP A 67 0.38 -9.44 4.82
N VAL A 68 -0.06 -9.85 3.63
CA VAL A 68 0.82 -10.31 2.55
C VAL A 68 0.47 -9.53 1.30
N PHE A 69 1.48 -8.90 0.70
CA PHE A 69 1.34 -8.28 -0.62
C PHE A 69 1.62 -9.32 -1.70
N VAL A 70 0.64 -9.52 -2.58
CA VAL A 70 0.76 -10.44 -3.71
C VAL A 70 0.63 -9.66 -5.01
N SER A 71 1.60 -9.85 -5.90
CA SER A 71 1.60 -9.28 -7.23
C SER A 71 2.02 -10.39 -8.20
N ARG A 72 1.13 -10.70 -9.15
CA ARG A 72 1.35 -11.73 -10.18
C ARG A 72 1.18 -11.11 -11.55
N GLN A 73 2.10 -11.40 -12.46
CA GLN A 73 1.85 -11.16 -13.88
C GLN A 73 0.91 -12.24 -14.38
N VAL A 74 -0.16 -11.82 -15.04
CA VAL A 74 -1.06 -12.70 -15.76
C VAL A 74 -0.78 -12.49 -17.23
N ASP A 75 -0.14 -13.49 -17.84
CA ASP A 75 -0.07 -13.56 -19.29
C ASP A 75 -1.48 -13.88 -19.80
N LEU A 76 -2.14 -12.86 -20.36
CA LEU A 76 -3.28 -13.08 -21.23
C LEU A 76 -2.70 -13.67 -22.52
N GLY A 77 -2.78 -15.00 -22.64
CA GLY A 77 -2.07 -15.79 -23.65
C GLY A 77 -1.99 -15.13 -25.03
N HIS A 78 -0.78 -15.14 -25.60
CA HIS A 78 -0.39 -14.83 -26.97
C HIS A 78 -1.53 -14.30 -27.88
N GLN A 79 -1.78 -12.99 -27.86
CA GLN A 79 -2.34 -12.29 -29.02
C GLN A 79 -1.16 -11.67 -29.77
N VAL A 80 -0.59 -12.46 -30.68
CA VAL A 80 0.48 -12.05 -31.59
C VAL A 80 -0.13 -11.23 -32.72
N HIS A 81 -0.61 -10.02 -32.44
CA HIS A 81 -0.84 -9.02 -33.48
C HIS A 81 -0.53 -7.63 -32.91
N GLN A 82 0.57 -7.04 -33.38
CA GLN A 82 1.06 -5.68 -33.09
C GLN A 82 1.68 -5.42 -31.70
N GLY A 83 2.95 -5.79 -31.54
CA GLY A 83 3.99 -4.94 -30.93
C GLY A 83 3.98 -4.64 -29.42
N SER A 84 2.90 -4.92 -28.68
CA SER A 84 2.90 -4.74 -27.22
C SER A 84 2.15 -5.87 -26.53
N THR A 85 2.88 -6.77 -25.87
CA THR A 85 2.29 -7.70 -24.91
C THR A 85 1.76 -6.88 -23.74
N VAL A 86 0.45 -6.67 -23.65
CA VAL A 86 -0.18 -6.04 -22.49
C VAL A 86 -0.12 -7.05 -21.35
N GLN A 87 0.98 -7.06 -20.61
CA GLN A 87 1.09 -7.84 -19.39
C GLN A 87 0.15 -7.22 -18.35
N HIS A 88 -0.93 -7.92 -18.01
CA HIS A 88 -1.79 -7.52 -16.91
C HIS A 88 -1.14 -7.96 -15.59
N GLU A 89 -0.81 -7.00 -14.74
CA GLU A 89 -0.39 -7.31 -13.38
C GLU A 89 -1.63 -7.33 -12.47
N VAL A 90 -1.87 -8.46 -11.80
CA VAL A 90 -2.88 -8.57 -10.77
C VAL A 90 -2.21 -8.38 -9.43
N GLN A 91 -2.61 -7.34 -8.71
CA GLN A 91 -2.13 -7.04 -7.36
C GLN A 91 -3.28 -7.14 -6.36
N TYR A 92 -2.99 -7.71 -5.19
CA TYR A 92 -3.94 -7.80 -4.09
C TYR A 92 -3.22 -7.95 -2.75
N PHE A 93 -3.92 -7.67 -1.67
CA PHE A 93 -3.48 -8.00 -0.32
C PHE A 93 -4.25 -9.18 0.24
N GLU A 94 -3.54 -10.05 0.95
CA GLU A 94 -4.14 -11.02 1.84
C GLU A 94 -4.03 -10.54 3.28
N LEU A 95 -5.16 -10.45 3.95
CA LEU A 95 -5.25 -10.20 5.39
C LEU A 95 -5.62 -11.51 6.10
N ARG A 96 -4.63 -12.11 6.76
CA ARG A 96 -4.77 -13.40 7.45
C ARG A 96 -4.90 -13.19 8.97
N PHE A 97 -5.93 -13.77 9.57
CA PHE A 97 -6.23 -13.67 11.00
C PHE A 97 -7.06 -14.87 11.49
N HIS A 98 -7.26 -14.98 12.81
CA HIS A 98 -8.02 -16.08 13.38
C HIS A 98 -9.53 -15.89 13.14
N LYS A 99 -10.26 -16.95 12.74
CA LYS A 99 -11.69 -16.84 12.33
C LYS A 99 -12.57 -16.18 13.41
N LYS A 100 -12.29 -16.44 14.70
CA LYS A 100 -13.01 -15.85 15.86
C LYS A 100 -12.92 -14.32 15.91
N GLN A 101 -11.93 -13.71 15.26
CA GLN A 101 -11.71 -12.25 15.28
C GLN A 101 -12.35 -11.54 14.08
N ARG A 102 -13.06 -12.27 13.19
CA ARG A 102 -13.66 -11.72 11.97
C ARG A 102 -14.48 -10.47 12.24
N GLU A 103 -15.33 -10.49 13.26
CA GLU A 103 -16.22 -9.36 13.55
C GLU A 103 -15.43 -8.09 13.91
N ILE A 104 -14.43 -8.21 14.79
CA ILE A 104 -13.56 -7.11 15.19
C ILE A 104 -12.76 -6.60 13.99
N VAL A 105 -12.29 -7.50 13.13
CA VAL A 105 -11.53 -7.12 11.93
C VAL A 105 -12.40 -6.32 10.97
N VAL A 106 -13.60 -6.81 10.66
CA VAL A 106 -14.50 -6.15 9.70
C VAL A 106 -15.06 -4.84 10.25
N LYS A 107 -15.52 -4.82 11.50
CA LYS A 107 -16.21 -3.65 12.07
C LYS A 107 -15.26 -2.57 12.60
N SER A 108 -14.14 -2.97 13.18
CA SER A 108 -13.25 -2.04 13.90
C SER A 108 -11.93 -1.83 13.18
N TYR A 109 -11.25 -2.90 12.76
CA TYR A 109 -9.92 -2.77 12.17
C TYR A 109 -9.94 -2.09 10.80
N VAL A 110 -10.90 -2.46 9.93
CA VAL A 110 -11.03 -1.83 8.60
C VAL A 110 -11.31 -0.32 8.73
N SER A 111 -12.23 0.07 9.63
CA SER A 111 -12.54 1.48 9.89
C SER A 111 -11.32 2.25 10.40
N PHE A 112 -10.62 1.69 11.39
CA PHE A 112 -9.36 2.23 11.90
C PHE A 112 -8.31 2.41 10.79
N LEU A 113 -8.18 1.42 9.90
CA LEU A 113 -7.23 1.44 8.80
C LEU A 113 -7.53 2.58 7.82
N ILE A 114 -8.80 2.82 7.50
CA ILE A 114 -9.26 3.93 6.66
C ILE A 114 -8.92 5.28 7.30
N ASP A 115 -9.28 5.48 8.57
CA ASP A 115 -9.06 6.75 9.25
C ASP A 115 -7.58 7.05 9.44
N LYS A 116 -6.78 6.02 9.76
CA LYS A 116 -5.33 6.18 9.91
C LYS A 116 -4.65 6.56 8.59
N ALA A 117 -5.04 5.96 7.47
CA ALA A 117 -4.49 6.33 6.17
C ALA A 117 -4.86 7.77 5.77
N LYS A 118 -6.09 8.22 6.08
CA LYS A 118 -6.51 9.61 5.89
C LYS A 118 -5.64 10.57 6.70
N SER A 119 -5.42 10.26 7.98
CA SER A 119 -4.55 11.05 8.87
C SER A 119 -3.11 11.12 8.33
N ILE A 120 -2.53 10.01 7.87
CA ILE A 120 -1.20 9.99 7.24
C ILE A 120 -1.17 10.87 5.98
N LYS A 121 -2.19 10.78 5.13
CA LYS A 121 -2.29 11.58 3.90
C LYS A 121 -2.42 13.08 4.20
N GLN A 122 -3.16 13.45 5.24
CA GLN A 122 -3.28 14.84 5.71
C GLN A 122 -1.96 15.33 6.33
N GLY A 123 -1.31 14.55 7.19
CA GLY A 123 0.00 14.91 7.77
C GLY A 123 1.09 15.16 6.71
N LYS A 124 1.12 14.34 5.64
CA LYS A 124 2.02 14.57 4.49
C LYS A 124 1.72 15.86 3.72
N LYS A 125 0.46 16.32 3.69
CA LYS A 125 0.08 17.61 3.10
C LYS A 125 0.52 18.78 3.98
N THR A 126 0.41 18.64 5.30
CA THR A 126 0.85 19.68 6.26
C THR A 126 2.36 19.85 6.28
N LEU A 127 3.14 18.76 6.21
CA LEU A 127 4.61 18.85 6.12
C LEU A 127 5.09 19.52 4.82
N LYS A 128 4.35 19.40 3.71
CA LYS A 128 4.65 20.14 2.47
C LYS A 128 4.38 21.65 2.58
N LEU A 129 3.61 22.10 3.58
CA LEU A 129 3.29 23.51 3.80
C LEU A 129 4.22 24.18 4.83
N CYS A 130 5.02 23.42 5.58
CA CYS A 130 5.99 23.93 6.55
C CYS A 130 7.42 23.91 5.98
N THR A 131 7.63 24.61 4.86
CA THR A 131 8.94 25.20 4.58
C THR A 131 8.76 26.70 4.73
N PRO A 132 9.11 27.31 5.88
CA PRO A 132 9.28 28.75 5.92
C PRO A 132 10.33 29.08 4.85
N GLY A 133 9.97 29.91 3.87
CA GLY A 133 10.98 30.55 3.06
C GLY A 133 11.93 31.23 4.02
N SER A 134 13.16 30.74 4.09
CA SER A 134 14.24 31.44 4.76
C SER A 134 14.45 32.73 3.98
N ASP A 135 13.87 33.81 4.51
CA ASP A 135 14.34 35.17 4.28
C ASP A 135 15.86 35.17 4.47
N GLY A 136 16.57 35.40 3.37
CA GLY A 136 18.02 35.50 3.32
C GLY A 136 18.38 36.76 2.54
N ASN A 137 18.24 37.90 3.21
CA ASN A 137 18.62 39.21 2.74
C ASN A 137 20.12 39.43 3.00
N TYR A 138 20.99 39.30 1.99
CA TYR A 138 22.35 39.88 1.85
C TYR A 138 22.70 39.73 0.35
N LEU A 139 23.00 40.75 -0.47
CA LEU A 139 23.76 42.01 -0.31
C LEU A 139 23.07 43.17 -1.04
#